data_AF-A0A2G4T7X2-F1
#
_entry.id   AF-A0A2G4T7X2-F1
#
_cell.length_a   1.000
_cell.length_b   1.000
_cell.length_c   1.000
_cell.angle_alpha   90.00
_cell.angle_beta   90.00
_cell.angle_gamma   90.00
#
_symmetry.space_group_name_H-M   'P 1'
#
loop_
_entity.id
_entity.type
_entity.pdbx_description
1 polymer ?
#
loop_
_entity_poly.entity_id
_entity_poly.type
_entity_poly.pdbx_seq_one_letter_code
_entity_poly.pdbx_strand_id
1 'polypeptide(L)'
;MTRQLKLSNLYFNDSSQYKSDGLIKLFGLKNIELLLLETSGYFDNKEKIKLNFDHHKGMFGCLAMLKSIADEFEYASIDKFKRVKVFFLNAAGSYLHLWSLSYGENNLFDFFRERHLHIKPNFEDKQEFIPDLIGFCLSAKVVNILI
;
A
#
# COMPACT_ATOMS: atom_id res chain seq x y z
N MET A 1 10.74 2.96 -4.23
CA MET A 1 10.46 2.42 -5.59
C MET A 1 11.41 2.91 -6.70
N THR A 2 12.06 4.08 -6.61
CA THR A 2 12.89 4.64 -7.71
C THR A 2 14.36 4.19 -7.72
N ARG A 3 14.88 3.65 -6.61
CA ARG A 3 16.29 3.25 -6.47
C ARG A 3 16.70 2.20 -7.51
N GLN A 4 15.86 1.21 -7.76
CA GLN A 4 16.14 0.16 -8.74
C GLN A 4 16.18 0.68 -10.17
N LEU A 5 15.27 1.58 -10.51
CA LEU A 5 15.26 2.22 -11.83
C LEU A 5 16.54 3.02 -12.08
N LYS A 6 17.11 3.64 -11.04
CA LYS A 6 18.42 4.30 -11.13
C LYS A 6 19.54 3.30 -11.37
N LEU A 7 19.55 2.18 -10.65
CA LEU A 7 20.54 1.11 -10.83
C LEU A 7 20.46 0.44 -12.20
N SER A 8 19.26 0.31 -12.77
CA SER A 8 19.04 -0.29 -14.09
C SER A 8 19.12 0.72 -15.24
N ASN A 9 19.52 1.97 -15.00
CA ASN A 9 19.52 3.07 -15.99
C ASN A 9 18.16 3.33 -16.67
N LEU A 10 17.06 2.88 -16.07
CA LEU A 10 15.69 3.08 -16.57
C LEU A 10 15.00 4.32 -15.97
N TYR A 11 15.68 5.01 -15.05
CA TYR A 11 15.11 6.16 -14.35
C TYR A 11 14.68 7.31 -15.29
N PHE A 12 15.36 7.50 -16.42
CA PHE A 12 15.05 8.53 -17.41
C PHE A 12 13.79 8.24 -18.21
N ASN A 13 13.28 7.01 -18.17
CA ASN A 13 12.08 6.62 -18.87
C ASN A 13 10.87 6.75 -17.92
N ASP A 14 10.10 7.82 -18.07
CA ASP A 14 8.91 8.09 -17.25
C ASP A 14 7.88 6.96 -17.29
N SER A 15 7.86 6.14 -18.34
CA SER A 15 6.98 4.97 -18.44
C SER A 15 7.40 3.79 -17.55
N SER A 16 8.66 3.76 -17.11
CA SER A 16 9.20 2.74 -16.21
C SER A 16 8.99 3.08 -14.74
N GLN A 17 8.62 4.33 -14.42
CA GLN A 17 8.40 4.77 -13.05
C GLN A 17 7.00 4.39 -12.58
N TYR A 18 6.93 3.81 -11.39
CA TYR A 18 5.65 3.62 -10.71
C TYR A 18 5.10 4.99 -10.28
N LYS A 19 3.95 5.39 -10.84
CA LYS A 19 3.25 6.63 -10.49
C LYS A 19 2.02 6.30 -9.66
N SER A 20 2.06 6.70 -8.40
CA SER A 20 0.94 6.52 -7.47
C SER A 20 0.15 7.80 -7.25
N ASP A 21 -1.10 7.65 -6.85
CA ASP A 21 -1.96 8.79 -6.48
C ASP A 21 -1.57 9.36 -5.11
N GLY A 22 -1.09 8.49 -4.21
CA GLY A 22 -0.55 8.90 -2.92
C GLY A 22 0.50 7.94 -2.38
N LEU A 23 1.33 8.44 -1.46
CA LEU A 23 2.43 7.68 -0.89
C LEU A 23 2.80 8.23 0.50
N ILE A 24 2.87 7.36 1.50
CA ILE A 24 3.32 7.69 2.86
C ILE A 24 4.72 7.11 3.08
N LYS A 25 5.61 7.95 3.61
CA LYS A 25 7.00 7.60 3.90
C LYS A 25 7.34 7.87 5.37
N LEU A 26 8.27 7.09 5.91
CA LEU A 26 8.89 7.39 7.20
C LEU A 26 9.87 8.55 7.03
N PHE A 27 9.56 9.68 7.68
CA PHE A 27 10.49 10.80 7.80
C PHE A 27 11.62 10.44 8.76
N GLY A 28 12.86 10.81 8.39
CA GLY A 28 14.07 10.58 9.19
C GLY A 28 14.70 9.19 9.01
N LEU A 29 13.95 8.18 8.59
CA LEU A 29 14.44 6.82 8.38
C LEU A 29 14.54 6.49 6.89
N LYS A 30 15.55 7.09 6.26
CA LYS A 30 15.95 6.85 4.86
C LYS A 30 14.83 6.93 3.80
N ASN A 31 13.76 7.68 4.10
CA ASN A 31 12.59 7.89 3.23
C ASN A 31 11.91 6.58 2.78
N ILE A 32 11.85 5.58 3.66
CA ILE A 32 11.20 4.31 3.38
C ILE A 32 9.71 4.51 3.15
N GLU A 33 9.21 3.94 2.06
CA GLU A 33 7.82 3.96 1.65
C GLU A 33 7.06 2.81 2.33
N LEU A 34 5.94 3.12 3.01
CA LEU A 34 5.18 2.15 3.80
C LEU A 34 3.74 1.96 3.36
N LEU A 35 3.12 3.01 2.79
CA LEU A 35 1.74 2.94 2.32
C LEU A 35 1.62 3.60 0.97
N LEU A 36 1.01 2.89 0.05
CA LEU A 36 0.66 3.32 -1.30
C LEU A 36 -0.85 3.59 -1.39
N LEU A 37 -1.27 4.63 -2.10
CA LEU A 37 -2.68 4.90 -2.44
C LEU A 37 -2.88 4.87 -3.96
N GLU A 38 -3.90 4.16 -4.40
CA GLU A 38 -4.45 4.23 -5.76
C GLU A 38 -5.96 4.47 -5.70
N THR A 39 -6.46 5.26 -6.64
CA THR A 39 -7.87 5.62 -6.78
C THR A 39 -8.41 5.07 -8.11
N SER A 40 -9.37 4.14 -8.01
CA SER A 40 -9.93 3.43 -9.17
C SER A 40 -11.05 4.24 -9.87
N GLY A 41 -10.75 5.48 -10.22
CA GLY A 41 -11.69 6.43 -10.82
C GLY A 41 -12.51 7.23 -9.81
N TYR A 42 -13.65 7.76 -10.25
CA TYR A 42 -14.49 8.62 -9.43
C TYR A 42 -15.32 7.83 -8.41
N PHE A 43 -15.88 8.53 -7.42
CA PHE A 43 -16.71 7.92 -6.38
C PHE A 43 -17.95 7.22 -6.97
N ASP A 44 -18.25 6.00 -6.51
CA ASP A 44 -19.28 5.11 -7.07
C ASP A 44 -19.04 4.69 -8.53
N ASN A 45 -17.79 4.78 -9.01
CA ASN A 45 -17.42 4.18 -10.29
C ASN A 45 -17.55 2.64 -10.22
N LYS A 46 -18.33 2.07 -11.13
CA LYS A 46 -18.63 0.62 -11.21
C LYS A 46 -17.86 -0.08 -12.34
N GLU A 47 -16.97 0.63 -13.04
CA GLU A 47 -16.16 0.05 -14.10
C GLU A 47 -15.13 -0.96 -13.55
N LYS A 48 -15.42 -2.26 -13.76
CA LYS A 48 -14.59 -3.38 -13.30
C LYS A 48 -13.15 -3.37 -13.84
N ILE A 49 -12.93 -2.78 -15.02
CA ILE A 49 -11.61 -2.79 -15.69
C ILE A 49 -10.60 -1.97 -14.87
N LYS A 50 -10.95 -0.72 -14.49
CA LYS A 50 -10.10 0.13 -13.67
C LYS A 50 -9.86 -0.46 -12.28
N LEU A 51 -10.94 -0.94 -11.65
CA LEU A 51 -10.88 -1.54 -10.31
C LEU A 51 -9.88 -2.70 -10.23
N ASN A 52 -9.92 -3.61 -11.21
CA ASN A 52 -8.99 -4.73 -11.27
C ASN A 52 -7.57 -4.28 -11.61
N PHE A 53 -7.44 -3.36 -12.58
CA PHE A 53 -6.14 -2.85 -13.00
C PHE A 53 -5.38 -2.19 -11.84
N ASP A 54 -6.02 -1.26 -11.12
CA ASP A 54 -5.40 -0.53 -10.02
C ASP A 54 -5.10 -1.44 -8.82
N HIS A 55 -5.86 -2.53 -8.65
CA HIS A 55 -5.53 -3.55 -7.66
C HIS A 55 -4.23 -4.31 -7.98
N HIS A 56 -4.07 -4.78 -9.23
CA HIS A 56 -2.82 -5.42 -9.69
C HIS A 56 -1.65 -4.44 -9.68
N LYS A 57 -1.89 -3.20 -10.12
CA LYS A 57 -0.92 -2.11 -10.06
C LYS A 57 -0.47 -1.88 -8.62
N GLY A 58 -1.38 -1.82 -7.65
CA GLY A 58 -1.07 -1.66 -6.23
C GLY A 58 -0.18 -2.78 -5.68
N MET A 59 -0.45 -4.04 -6.05
CA MET A 59 0.37 -5.19 -5.66
C MET A 59 1.83 -5.06 -6.14
N PHE A 60 2.05 -4.68 -7.40
CA PHE A 60 3.41 -4.44 -7.92
C PHE A 60 4.11 -3.28 -7.21
N GLY A 61 3.37 -2.22 -6.87
CA GLY A 61 3.88 -1.12 -6.05
C GLY A 61 4.36 -1.61 -4.68
N CYS A 62 3.56 -2.45 -4.00
CA CYS A 62 3.94 -3.05 -2.73
C CYS A 62 5.20 -3.94 -2.82
N LEU A 63 5.32 -4.77 -3.85
CA LEU A 63 6.53 -5.59 -4.06
C LEU A 63 7.76 -4.71 -4.24
N ALA A 64 7.64 -3.62 -5.01
CA ALA A 64 8.72 -2.66 -5.20
C ALA A 64 9.07 -1.90 -3.89
N MET A 65 8.10 -1.64 -3.02
CA MET A 65 8.34 -1.10 -1.66
C MET A 65 9.10 -2.10 -0.79
N LEU A 66 8.64 -3.35 -0.68
CA LEU A 66 9.34 -4.39 0.11
C LEU A 66 10.76 -4.62 -0.37
N LYS A 67 10.96 -4.68 -1.68
CA LYS A 67 12.29 -4.82 -2.26
C LYS A 67 13.18 -3.60 -1.97
N SER A 68 12.62 -2.38 -1.99
CA SER A 68 13.36 -1.17 -1.61
C SER A 68 13.80 -1.24 -0.13
N ILE A 69 12.96 -1.78 0.75
CA ILE A 69 13.31 -2.00 2.17
C ILE A 69 14.44 -3.02 2.31
N ALA A 70 14.35 -4.16 1.60
CA ALA A 70 15.40 -5.19 1.61
C ALA A 70 16.75 -4.64 1.11
N ASP A 71 16.74 -3.83 0.04
CA ASP A 71 17.95 -3.20 -0.50
C ASP A 71 18.54 -2.13 0.43
N GLU A 72 17.73 -1.56 1.32
CA GLU A 72 18.17 -0.53 2.28
C GLU A 72 18.74 -1.14 3.56
N PHE A 73 18.30 -2.35 3.90
CA PHE A 73 18.78 -3.12 5.04
C PHE A 73 19.30 -4.48 4.58
N GLU A 74 20.24 -4.47 3.63
CA GLU A 74 20.80 -5.68 3.03
C GLU A 74 21.45 -6.65 4.04
N TYR A 75 21.85 -6.13 5.21
CA TYR A 75 22.44 -6.90 6.31
C TYR A 75 21.44 -7.32 7.40
N ALA A 76 20.15 -6.96 7.28
CA ALA A 76 19.13 -7.39 8.23
C ALA A 76 18.78 -8.88 8.03
N SER A 77 18.42 -9.57 9.11
CA SER A 77 18.01 -10.97 9.02
C SER A 77 16.66 -11.12 8.33
N ILE A 78 16.46 -12.27 7.68
CA ILE A 78 15.17 -12.65 7.09
C ILE A 78 14.06 -12.66 8.15
N ASP A 79 14.36 -13.06 9.39
CA ASP A 79 13.40 -13.05 10.49
C ASP A 79 12.89 -11.65 10.83
N LYS A 80 13.73 -10.62 10.70
CA LYS A 80 13.30 -9.22 10.82
C LYS A 80 12.47 -8.81 9.60
N PHE A 81 12.91 -9.19 8.40
CA PHE A 81 12.20 -8.86 7.16
C PHE A 81 10.78 -9.46 7.11
N LYS A 82 10.58 -10.69 7.61
CA LYS A 82 9.26 -11.32 7.74
C LYS A 82 8.27 -10.53 8.59
N ARG A 83 8.76 -9.69 9.51
CA ARG A 83 7.92 -8.83 10.36
C ARG A 83 7.52 -7.52 9.67
N VAL A 84 8.18 -7.18 8.56
CA VAL A 84 7.89 -5.97 7.79
C VAL A 84 6.63 -6.21 6.96
N LYS A 85 5.72 -5.23 7.05
CA LYS A 85 4.50 -5.18 6.27
C LYS A 85 4.39 -3.81 5.61
N VAL A 86 4.09 -3.80 4.31
CA VAL A 86 3.74 -2.58 3.57
C VAL A 86 2.26 -2.62 3.25
N PHE A 87 1.66 -1.45 3.11
CA PHE A 87 0.22 -1.31 2.92
C PHE A 87 -0.11 -0.72 1.54
N PHE A 88 -1.26 -1.15 1.03
CA PHE A 88 -1.87 -0.60 -0.16
C PHE A 88 -3.32 -0.22 0.15
N LEU A 89 -3.61 1.07 0.07
CA LEU A 89 -4.95 1.61 0.16
C LEU A 89 -5.51 1.75 -1.24
N ASN A 90 -6.59 1.03 -1.53
CA ASN A 90 -7.31 1.15 -2.78
C ASN A 90 -8.65 1.83 -2.54
N ALA A 91 -8.87 3.01 -3.12
CA ALA A 91 -10.18 3.65 -3.15
C ALA A 91 -10.92 3.22 -4.43
N ALA A 92 -11.97 2.43 -4.27
CA ALA A 92 -12.59 1.66 -5.34
C ALA A 92 -14.12 1.72 -5.22
N GLY A 93 -14.77 2.38 -6.18
CA GLY A 93 -16.22 2.59 -6.14
C GLY A 93 -16.64 3.43 -4.93
N SER A 94 -17.42 2.84 -4.02
CA SER A 94 -17.82 3.45 -2.75
C SER A 94 -17.03 2.91 -1.54
N TYR A 95 -15.94 2.18 -1.75
CA TYR A 95 -15.18 1.53 -0.70
C TYR A 95 -13.73 1.99 -0.62
N LEU A 96 -13.20 2.01 0.59
CA LEU A 96 -11.76 1.96 0.84
C LEU A 96 -11.37 0.54 1.20
N HIS A 97 -10.37 -0.02 0.54
CA HIS A 97 -9.80 -1.33 0.87
C HIS A 97 -8.37 -1.15 1.35
N LEU A 98 -8.09 -1.60 2.56
CA LEU A 98 -6.73 -1.68 3.10
C LEU A 98 -6.20 -3.09 2.85
N TRP A 99 -5.14 -3.16 2.05
CA TRP A 99 -4.39 -4.37 1.77
C TRP A 99 -3.02 -4.29 2.44
N SER A 100 -2.47 -5.45 2.78
CA SER A 100 -1.11 -5.61 3.27
C SER A 100 -0.34 -6.59 2.42
N LEU A 101 0.95 -6.32 2.23
CA LEU A 101 1.91 -7.26 1.66
C LEU A 101 3.05 -7.49 2.64
N SER A 102 3.37 -8.74 2.92
CA SER A 102 4.52 -9.15 3.74
C SER A 102 5.21 -10.38 3.17
N TYR A 103 6.48 -10.58 3.53
CA TYR A 103 7.22 -11.79 3.19
C TYR A 103 6.92 -12.89 4.21
N GLY A 104 6.38 -14.02 3.74
CA GLY A 104 5.89 -15.12 4.56
C GLY A 104 6.83 -16.32 4.59
N GLU A 105 6.26 -17.48 4.92
CA GLU A 105 6.98 -18.76 4.91
C GLU A 105 7.19 -19.29 3.48
N ASN A 106 8.14 -20.20 3.31
CA ASN A 106 8.42 -20.88 2.03
C ASN A 106 8.78 -19.94 0.86
N ASN A 107 9.35 -18.77 1.15
CA ASN A 107 9.72 -17.75 0.17
C ASN A 107 8.53 -17.18 -0.63
N LEU A 108 7.33 -17.18 -0.03
CA LEU A 108 6.13 -16.61 -0.62
C LEU A 108 5.84 -15.21 -0.04
N PHE A 109 5.09 -14.41 -0.81
CA PHE A 109 4.57 -13.13 -0.34
C PHE A 109 3.08 -13.27 -0.06
N ASP A 110 2.67 -12.86 1.14
CA ASP A 110 1.28 -12.89 1.56
C ASP A 110 0.64 -11.53 1.25
N PHE A 111 -0.34 -11.54 0.34
CA PHE A 111 -1.13 -10.36 0.00
C PHE A 111 -2.55 -10.52 0.54
N PHE A 112 -2.89 -9.74 1.56
CA PHE A 112 -4.12 -9.92 2.32
C PHE A 112 -4.92 -8.62 2.44
N ARG A 113 -6.25 -8.72 2.47
CA ARG A 113 -7.13 -7.58 2.73
C ARG A 113 -7.39 -7.47 4.22
N GLU A 114 -6.74 -6.51 4.86
CA GLU A 114 -6.85 -6.26 6.30
C GLU A 114 -8.24 -5.75 6.69
N ARG A 115 -8.76 -4.80 5.91
CA ARG A 115 -10.07 -4.19 6.16
C ARG A 115 -10.66 -3.57 4.91
N HIS A 116 -11.97 -3.36 4.94
CA HIS A 116 -12.63 -2.47 4.00
C HIS A 116 -13.58 -1.54 4.77
N LEU A 117 -13.83 -0.36 4.22
CA LEU A 117 -14.73 0.64 4.75
C LEU A 117 -15.66 1.10 3.63
N HIS A 118 -16.96 1.05 3.87
CA HIS A 118 -17.92 1.69 2.98
C HIS A 118 -17.95 3.19 3.28
N ILE A 119 -17.70 4.01 2.27
CA ILE A 119 -17.76 5.47 2.38
C ILE A 119 -19.22 5.88 2.37
N LYS A 120 -19.65 6.52 3.45
CA LYS A 120 -21.00 7.08 3.58
C LYS A 120 -20.90 8.62 3.48
N PRO A 121 -21.19 9.20 2.31
CA PRO A 121 -20.96 10.63 2.08
C PRO A 121 -22.04 11.52 2.72
N ASN A 122 -23.19 10.96 3.09
CA ASN A 122 -24.30 11.72 3.66
C ASN A 122 -23.99 12.14 5.09
N PHE A 123 -24.41 13.35 5.45
CA PHE A 123 -24.16 13.89 6.79
C PHE A 123 -24.93 13.12 7.87
N GLU A 124 -26.12 12.60 7.57
CA GLU A 124 -26.91 11.82 8.55
C GLU A 124 -26.17 10.56 9.01
N ASP A 125 -25.34 9.97 8.15
CA ASP A 125 -24.60 8.74 8.41
C ASP A 125 -23.35 8.96 9.29
N LYS A 126 -23.01 10.21 9.64
CA LYS A 126 -21.77 10.59 10.32
C LYS A 126 -21.55 9.84 11.65
N GLN A 127 -22.61 9.61 12.40
CA GLN A 127 -22.53 8.93 13.71
C GLN A 127 -22.05 7.48 13.58
N GLU A 128 -22.38 6.83 12.47
CA GLU A 128 -21.94 5.46 12.18
C GLU A 128 -20.59 5.46 11.45
N PHE A 129 -20.43 6.35 10.47
CA PHE A 129 -19.25 6.39 9.60
C PHE A 129 -17.96 6.79 10.33
N ILE A 130 -18.01 7.76 11.27
CA ILE A 130 -16.80 8.24 11.95
C ILE A 130 -16.15 7.14 12.80
N PRO A 131 -16.88 6.42 13.68
CA PRO A 131 -16.32 5.28 14.41
C PRO A 131 -15.69 4.22 13.49
N ASP A 132 -16.37 3.89 12.39
CA ASP A 132 -15.86 2.92 11.41
C ASP A 132 -14.59 3.41 10.72
N LEU A 133 -14.52 4.69 10.35
CA LEU A 133 -13.34 5.31 9.78
C LEU A 133 -12.17 5.34 10.77
N ILE A 134 -12.42 5.68 12.04
CA ILE A 134 -11.40 5.63 13.09
C ILE A 134 -10.90 4.19 13.24
N GLY A 135 -11.80 3.22 13.32
CA GLY A 135 -11.46 1.81 13.37
C GLY A 135 -10.61 1.42 12.15
N PHE A 136 -11.01 1.80 10.95
CA PHE A 136 -10.27 1.56 9.72
C PHE A 136 -8.85 2.12 9.79
N CYS A 137 -8.68 3.39 10.16
CA CYS A 137 -7.37 4.01 10.32
C CYS A 137 -6.52 3.32 11.40
N LEU A 138 -7.12 2.84 12.49
CA LEU A 138 -6.44 2.08 13.53
C LEU A 138 -5.99 0.68 13.05
N SER A 139 -6.70 0.08 12.08
CA SER A 139 -6.27 -1.20 11.49
C SER A 139 -4.98 -1.07 10.68
N ALA A 140 -4.71 0.10 10.11
CA ALA A 140 -3.40 0.41 9.52
C ALA A 140 -2.31 0.60 10.59
N LYS A 141 -2.69 0.73 11.87
CA LYS A 141 -1.79 1.09 12.99
C LYS A 141 -1.28 -0.11 13.79
N VAL A 142 -1.59 -1.35 13.39
CA VAL A 142 -1.19 -2.55 14.15
C VAL A 142 -0.46 -3.52 13.23
N VAL A 143 0.87 -3.47 13.25
CA VAL A 143 1.82 -4.58 13.52
C VAL A 143 3.22 -3.95 13.49
N ASN A 144 3.79 -3.70 14.67
CA ASN A 144 5.22 -3.55 14.95
C ASN A 144 6.13 -3.04 13.82
N ILE A 145 6.10 -1.73 13.53
CA ILE A 145 7.27 -1.05 12.94
C ILE A 145 8.28 -0.84 14.09
N LEU A 146 8.82 -1.94 14.60
CA LEU A 146 10.01 -1.95 15.44
C LEU A 146 11.12 -2.51 14.57
N ILE A 147 11.87 -1.60 13.94
CA ILE A 147 13.13 -1.88 13.26
C ILE A 147 14.18 -2.24 14.31
#